data_AF-A0A9E4XS06-F1
#
_entry.id   AF-A0A9E4XS06-F1
#
_cell.length_a   1.000
_cell.length_b   1.000
_cell.length_c   1.000
_cell.angle_alpha   90.00
_cell.angle_beta   90.00
_cell.angle_gamma   90.00
#
_symmetry.space_group_name_H-M   'P 1'
#
loop_
_entity.id
_entity.type
_entity.pdbx_description
1 polymer ?
#
loop_
_entity_poly.entity_id
_entity_poly.type
_entity_poly.pdbx_seq_one_letter_code
_entity_poly.pdbx_strand_id
1 'polypeptide(L)' 'ACAVQNLLLAAHSIGIGVGWSTGKPCLADVRSTIGAEPDWQTVGALYIGYPAEKPEAKRAPVDDVTTWR' A
#
# COMPACT_ATOMS: atom_id res chain seq x y z
N ALA A 1 0.14 -2.88 -8.38
CA ALA A 1 -0.91 -2.23 -7.56
C ALA A 1 -2.00 -3.21 -7.10
N CYS A 2 -2.62 -3.99 -7.98
CA CYS A 2 -3.71 -4.92 -7.61
C CYS A 2 -3.33 -5.92 -6.49
N ALA A 3 -2.13 -6.51 -6.56
CA ALA A 3 -1.65 -7.45 -5.53
C ALA A 3 -1.54 -6.80 -4.14
N VAL A 4 -0.99 -5.58 -4.07
CA VAL A 4 -0.87 -4.83 -2.82
C VAL A 4 -2.26 -4.52 -2.26
N GLN A 5 -3.18 -4.03 -3.09
CA GLN A 5 -4.56 -3.76 -2.67
C GLN A 5 -5.25 -5.03 -2.12
N ASN A 6 -5.06 -6.19 -2.76
CA ASN A 6 -5.61 -7.45 -2.29
C ASN A 6 -5.00 -7.88 -0.94
N LEU A 7 -3.69 -7.67 -0.75
CA LEU A 7 -3.02 -7.90 0.54
C LEU A 7 -3.62 -7.01 1.64
N LEU A 8 -3.87 -5.72 1.35
CA LEU A 8 -4.51 -4.80 2.29
C LEU A 8 -5.91 -5.30 2.70
N LEU A 9 -6.71 -5.78 1.74
CA LEU A 9 -8.03 -6.34 2.00
C LEU A 9 -7.96 -7.62 2.84
N ALA A 10 -7.02 -8.52 2.52
CA ALA A 10 -6.81 -9.75 3.27
C ALA A 10 -6.37 -9.47 4.71
N ALA A 11 -5.42 -8.57 4.92
CA ALA A 11 -4.98 -8.14 6.24
C ALA A 11 -6.14 -7.53 7.04
N HIS A 12 -6.94 -6.66 6.40
CA HIS A 12 -8.11 -6.06 7.05
C HIS A 12 -9.13 -7.11 7.50
N SER A 13 -9.36 -8.16 6.70
CA SER A 13 -10.30 -9.24 7.03
C SER A 13 -9.92 -10.01 8.30
N ILE A 14 -8.65 -10.02 8.67
CA ILE A 14 -8.12 -10.64 9.89
C ILE A 14 -7.79 -9.62 10.98
N GLY A 15 -8.29 -8.39 10.88
CA GLY A 15 -8.14 -7.34 11.90
C GLY A 15 -6.79 -6.62 11.89
N ILE A 16 -5.97 -6.81 10.85
CA ILE A 16 -4.65 -6.18 10.70
C ILE A 16 -4.78 -4.93 9.83
N GLY A 17 -4.17 -3.83 10.28
CA GLY A 17 -4.01 -2.60 9.50
C GLY A 17 -2.73 -2.64 8.67
N VAL A 18 -2.79 -2.07 7.46
CA VAL A 18 -1.64 -1.95 6.57
C VAL A 18 -1.53 -0.53 6.03
N GLY A 19 -0.39 0.13 6.26
CA GLY A 19 -0.05 1.41 5.67
C GLY A 19 0.87 1.23 4.46
N TRP A 20 0.61 1.95 3.36
CA TRP A 20 1.47 1.97 2.17
C TRP A 20 2.16 3.32 2.03
N SER A 21 3.49 3.31 1.92
CA SER A 21 4.30 4.45 1.51
C SER A 21 5.14 4.13 0.26
N THR A 22 5.29 5.11 -0.63
CA THR A 22 6.28 5.11 -1.73
C THR A 22 7.42 6.10 -1.49
N GLY A 23 7.56 6.60 -0.24
CA GLY A 23 8.53 7.63 0.13
C GLY A 23 9.96 7.12 0.29
N LYS A 24 10.72 7.78 1.18
CA LYS A 24 12.14 7.50 1.46
C LYS A 24 12.52 6.01 1.58
N PRO A 25 11.73 5.12 2.22
CA PRO A 25 12.06 3.70 2.30
C PRO A 25 12.19 3.00 0.94
N CYS A 26 11.46 3.46 -0.09
CA CYS A 26 11.53 2.89 -1.43
C CYS A 26 12.76 3.36 -2.22
N LEU A 27 13.40 4.44 -1.77
CA LEU A 27 14.63 4.99 -2.35
C LEU A 27 15.89 4.45 -1.67
N ALA A 28 15.75 3.79 -0.51
CA ALA A 28 16.86 3.17 0.18
C ALA A 28 17.39 1.98 -0.62
N ASP A 29 18.70 1.86 -0.72
CA ASP A 29 19.34 0.71 -1.38
C ASP A 29 19.33 -0.51 -0.46
N VAL A 30 18.17 -1.14 -0.36
CA VAL A 30 17.94 -2.34 0.45
C VAL A 30 17.90 -3.63 -0.36
N ARG A 31 18.05 -3.55 -1.69
CA ARG A 31 17.85 -4.69 -2.61
C ARG A 31 18.74 -5.87 -2.25
N SER A 32 20.03 -5.63 -2.06
CA SER A 32 21.01 -6.65 -1.67
C SER A 32 20.69 -7.28 -0.32
N THR A 33 20.20 -6.48 0.63
CA THR A 33 19.85 -6.93 1.99
C THR A 33 18.61 -7.82 2.02
N ILE A 34 17.63 -7.57 1.15
CA ILE A 34 16.38 -8.35 1.07
C ILE A 34 16.43 -9.49 0.06
N GLY A 35 17.58 -9.69 -0.60
CA GLY A 35 17.75 -10.72 -1.62
C GLY A 35 16.97 -10.46 -2.91
N ALA A 36 16.73 -9.19 -3.25
CA ALA A 36 16.06 -8.83 -4.49
C ALA A 36 16.97 -9.04 -5.71
N GLU A 37 16.41 -9.56 -6.79
CA GLU A 37 17.12 -9.71 -8.06
C GLU A 37 17.34 -8.35 -8.74
N PRO A 38 18.34 -8.23 -9.64
CA PRO A 38 18.69 -6.94 -10.26
C PRO A 38 17.55 -6.27 -11.04
N ASP A 39 16.61 -7.06 -11.57
CA ASP A 39 15.45 -6.61 -12.34
C ASP A 39 14.24 -6.24 -11.48
N TRP A 40 14.29 -6.50 -10.17
CA TRP A 40 13.18 -6.18 -9.27
C TRP A 40 13.11 -4.68 -8.98
N GLN A 41 11.88 -4.18 -9.03
CA GLN A 41 11.55 -2.79 -8.73
C GLN A 41 10.73 -2.69 -7.44
N THR A 42 11.16 -1.80 -6.54
CA THR A 42 10.40 -1.50 -5.32
C THR A 42 9.15 -0.70 -5.68
N VAL A 43 7.98 -1.30 -5.48
CA VAL A 43 6.68 -0.66 -5.75
C VAL A 43 6.06 0.05 -4.54
N GLY A 44 6.58 -0.23 -3.34
CA GLY A 44 6.07 0.33 -2.09
C GLY A 44 6.65 -0.35 -0.86
N ALA A 45 6.65 0.39 0.25
CA ALA A 45 6.90 -0.14 1.59
C ALA A 45 5.57 -0.29 2.32
N LEU A 46 5.35 -1.47 2.91
CA LEU A 46 4.13 -1.82 3.64
C LEU A 46 4.42 -1.93 5.14
N TYR A 47 3.68 -1.18 5.94
CA TYR A 47 3.72 -1.21 7.40
C TYR A 47 2.52 -1.99 7.91
N ILE A 48 2.76 -3.11 8.59
CA ILE A 48 1.72 -4.08 8.96
C ILE A 48 1.64 -4.16 10.48
N GLY A 49 0.44 -4.07 11.05
CA GLY A 49 0.25 -4.22 12.49
C GLY A 49 -1.15 -3.86 12.97
N TYR A 50 -1.28 -3.61 14.28
CA TYR A 50 -2.54 -3.18 14.89
C TYR A 50 -2.54 -1.66 15.03
N PRO A 51 -3.37 -0.93 14.27
CA PRO A 51 -3.39 0.51 14.33
C PRO A 51 -4.02 0.98 15.64
N ALA A 52 -3.40 1.97 16.28
CA ALA A 52 -3.95 2.61 17.48
C ALA A 52 -5.21 3.44 17.17
N GLU A 53 -5.30 3.96 15.95
CA GLU A 53 -6.38 4.83 15.49
C GLU A 53 -6.94 4.35 14.15
N LYS A 54 -8.22 4.62 13.90
CA LYS A 54 -8.91 4.31 12.64
C LYS A 54 -9.46 5.60 12.03
N PRO A 55 -8.68 6.32 11.20
CA PRO A 55 -9.13 7.57 10.62
C PRO A 55 -10.23 7.33 9.57
N GLU A 56 -11.15 8.28 9.45
CA GLU A 56 -12.14 8.27 8.38
C GLU A 56 -11.50 8.64 7.03
N ALA A 57 -11.81 7.84 6.01
CA ALA A 57 -11.27 8.02 4.69
C ALA A 57 -12.07 9.09 3.92
N LYS A 58 -11.38 10.12 3.41
CA LYS A 58 -11.99 11.12 2.52
C LYS A 58 -12.00 10.60 1.08
N ARG A 59 -13.08 10.87 0.34
CA ARG A 59 -13.25 10.50 -1.07
C ARG A 59 -13.85 11.68 -1.83
N ALA A 60 -13.47 11.85 -3.09
CA ALA A 60 -14.15 12.77 -3.99
C ALA A 60 -15.54 12.20 -4.35
N PRO A 61 -16.54 13.06 -4.61
CA PRO A 61 -17.81 12.65 -5.19
C PRO A 61 -17.62 11.81 -6.46
N VAL A 62 -18.50 10.83 -6.67
CA VAL A 62 -18.40 9.91 -7.82
C VAL A 62 -18.58 10.64 -9.15
N ASP A 63 -19.44 11.66 -9.18
CA ASP A 63 -19.73 12.45 -10.38
C ASP A 63 -18.53 13.29 -10.83
N ASP A 64 -17.62 13.62 -9.91
CA ASP A 64 -16.40 14.39 -10.21
C ASP A 64 -15.31 13.53 -10.86
N VAL A 65 -15.41 12.19 -10.75
CA VAL A 65 -14.39 11.24 -11.18
C VAL A 65 -14.89 10.21 -12.20
N THR A 66 -16.13 10.31 -12.64
CA THR A 66 -16.72 9.39 -13.63
C THR A 66 -17.33 10.13 -14.81
N THR A 67 -17.30 9.51 -15.99
CA THR A 67 -18.02 9.96 -17.18
C THR A 67 -18.66 8.74 -17.80
N TRP A 68 -19.99 8.75 -17.90
CA TRP A 68 -20.75 7.67 -18.49
C TRP A 68 -21.00 7.98 -19.96
N ARG A 69 -20.61 7.06 -20.85
CA ARG A 69 -20.83 7.14 -22.29
C ARG A 69 -21.46 5.84 -22.77
#